data_AF-A0A2I6QL96-F1
#
_entry.id   AF-A0A2I6QL96-F1
#
_cell.length_a   1.000
_cell.length_b   1.000
_cell.length_c   1.000
_cell.angle_alpha   90.00
_cell.angle_beta   90.00
_cell.angle_gamma   90.00
#
_symmetry.space_group_name_H-M   'P 1'
#
loop_
_entity.id
_entity.type
_entity.pdbx_description
1 polymer ?
#
loop_
_entity_poly.entity_id
_entity_poly.type
_entity_poly.pdbx_seq_one_letter_code
_entity_poly.pdbx_strand_id
1 'polypeptide(L)'
;MMKIHAFPLLCLCVAAMRLNAFADDALPLAKYIAPDQVLDLPLAKLEGLKGKGAAVFGTNAEGKELVQVDYGETWFNLPDPVRAQYLVSSAAEHVVHQITLGFKDSVPREAIIAAAAKALGPAAQGESGPDAPSKYYAHWVRDSVRYDFQDYGDYREMYISRAPFSYSDQYKLAEPIDIIAQEDSKAKGVERRVMLLGKPRDDLGGVRRHYDSLWLYLCDPEHEEKGALTALPKESNLGVAPTLTLVDFTGDGKMEVLLLKDGHLFDVGHNDSKMFISGSADYGESPGACIYEIGARLKLLFDSGKDIYPTFVAEFRDNYKANIHINEDNSDHEVDIAGLGCTDSVYKDGKPQDQVKSKGYGYYMILAQDKNFDGVFELYCSQDARGACQADVIAFVTSIFTHRDGKFAATSVGVEVHRPAKS
;
A
#
# COMPACT_ATOMS: atom_id res chain seq x y z
N MET A 1 11.63 2.22 -42.77
CA MET A 1 11.81 0.82 -42.34
C MET A 1 11.42 0.73 -40.87
N MET A 2 10.20 0.28 -40.61
CA MET A 2 9.56 0.27 -39.29
C MET A 2 9.95 -1.04 -38.60
N LYS A 3 10.75 -0.97 -37.54
CA LYS A 3 11.03 -2.12 -36.67
C LYS A 3 9.89 -2.20 -35.66
N ILE A 4 8.98 -3.14 -35.89
CA ILE A 4 7.99 -3.57 -34.90
C ILE A 4 8.77 -4.36 -33.84
N HIS A 5 8.91 -3.81 -32.64
CA HIS A 5 9.39 -4.56 -31.49
C HIS A 5 8.25 -5.45 -31.01
N ALA A 6 8.42 -6.74 -31.24
CA ALA A 6 7.59 -7.79 -30.65
C ALA A 6 7.75 -7.73 -29.13
N PHE A 7 6.66 -7.38 -28.44
CA PHE A 7 6.45 -7.76 -27.05
C PHE A 7 6.53 -9.30 -26.95
N PRO A 8 7.22 -9.89 -25.96
CA PRO A 8 6.98 -11.29 -25.64
C PRO A 8 5.60 -11.35 -24.98
N LEU A 9 4.60 -11.54 -25.83
CA LEU A 9 3.29 -12.03 -25.47
C LEU A 9 3.50 -13.43 -24.86
N LEU A 10 3.72 -13.51 -23.54
CA LEU A 10 3.57 -14.76 -22.80
C LEU A 10 2.07 -15.06 -22.60
N CYS A 11 1.28 -14.93 -23.67
CA CYS A 11 -0.10 -15.36 -23.77
C CYS A 11 -0.22 -16.21 -25.03
N LEU A 12 0.26 -17.45 -24.99
CA LEU A 12 -0.21 -18.44 -25.95
C LEU A 12 -0.25 -19.82 -25.30
N CYS A 13 -1.40 -20.46 -25.51
CA CYS A 13 -1.75 -21.86 -25.26
C CYS A 13 -2.24 -22.26 -23.86
N VAL A 14 -3.49 -21.87 -23.56
CA VAL A 14 -4.47 -22.80 -22.97
C VAL A 14 -5.70 -22.86 -23.88
N ALA A 15 -5.49 -23.21 -25.16
CA ALA A 15 -6.59 -23.36 -26.12
C ALA A 15 -7.03 -24.83 -26.32
N ALA A 16 -6.44 -25.79 -25.61
CA ALA A 16 -6.72 -27.23 -25.82
C ALA A 16 -7.34 -27.97 -24.61
N MET A 17 -7.74 -27.28 -23.54
CA MET A 17 -8.47 -27.89 -22.41
C MET A 17 -9.56 -26.95 -21.87
N ARG A 18 -10.55 -26.60 -22.69
CA ARG A 18 -11.72 -25.82 -22.23
C ARG A 18 -13.04 -26.36 -22.75
N LEU A 19 -13.20 -27.68 -22.68
CA LEU A 19 -14.47 -28.36 -22.97
C LEU A 19 -14.95 -29.28 -21.85
N ASN A 20 -14.36 -29.17 -20.66
CA ASN A 20 -15.16 -29.42 -19.46
C ASN A 20 -15.77 -28.07 -19.10
N ALA A 21 -16.96 -27.85 -19.65
CA ALA A 21 -17.99 -26.99 -19.09
C ALA A 21 -17.93 -27.06 -17.56
N PHE A 22 -18.24 -25.95 -16.90
CA PHE A 22 -18.57 -25.81 -15.49
C PHE A 22 -19.35 -27.01 -14.95
N ALA A 23 -18.69 -28.14 -14.72
CA ALA A 23 -19.29 -29.27 -14.05
C ALA A 23 -19.53 -28.74 -12.64
N ASP A 24 -20.79 -28.72 -12.22
CA ASP A 24 -21.25 -28.37 -10.87
C ASP A 24 -20.70 -29.34 -9.79
N ASP A 25 -19.49 -29.86 -9.98
CA ASP A 25 -18.74 -30.53 -8.94
C ASP A 25 -18.48 -29.47 -7.86
N ALA A 26 -19.08 -29.69 -6.68
CA ALA A 26 -18.95 -28.79 -5.55
C ALA A 26 -17.46 -28.66 -5.18
N LEU A 27 -16.82 -27.59 -5.66
CA LEU A 27 -15.46 -27.25 -5.29
C LEU A 27 -15.39 -27.05 -3.77
N PRO A 28 -14.27 -27.43 -3.12
CA PRO A 28 -14.10 -27.17 -1.71
C PRO A 28 -14.16 -25.66 -1.48
N LEU A 29 -15.09 -25.24 -0.61
CA LEU A 29 -15.17 -23.84 -0.20
C LEU A 29 -13.95 -23.51 0.65
N ALA A 30 -13.15 -22.58 0.17
CA ALA A 30 -11.95 -22.14 0.85
C ALA A 30 -12.10 -20.73 1.41
N LYS A 31 -11.31 -20.44 2.44
CA LYS A 31 -11.17 -19.09 2.98
C LYS A 31 -10.49 -18.20 1.94
N TYR A 32 -11.05 -17.01 1.71
CA TYR A 32 -10.39 -15.96 0.92
C TYR A 32 -9.08 -15.53 1.61
N ILE A 33 -8.02 -15.42 0.83
CA ILE A 33 -6.72 -14.87 1.24
C ILE A 33 -6.33 -13.87 0.17
N ALA A 34 -5.80 -12.71 0.58
CA ALA A 34 -5.48 -11.64 -0.34
C ALA A 34 -4.43 -12.09 -1.39
N PRO A 35 -4.57 -11.70 -2.67
CA PRO A 35 -3.69 -12.18 -3.74
C PRO A 35 -2.20 -11.89 -3.51
N ASP A 36 -1.88 -10.74 -2.93
CA ASP A 36 -0.51 -10.33 -2.60
C ASP A 36 0.17 -11.25 -1.59
N GLN A 37 -0.61 -12.00 -0.81
CA GLN A 37 -0.14 -12.98 0.18
C GLN A 37 -0.02 -14.41 -0.39
N VAL A 38 -0.61 -14.66 -1.56
CA VAL A 38 -0.67 -15.99 -2.17
C VAL A 38 0.20 -16.09 -3.42
N LEU A 39 0.31 -15.02 -4.21
CA LEU A 39 1.25 -14.96 -5.31
C LEU A 39 2.68 -15.09 -4.76
N ASP A 40 3.47 -15.95 -5.38
CA ASP A 40 4.80 -16.39 -4.98
C ASP A 40 4.83 -17.36 -3.76
N LEU A 41 3.67 -17.85 -3.30
CA LEU A 41 3.60 -18.84 -2.23
C LEU A 41 3.81 -20.27 -2.76
N PRO A 42 4.63 -21.12 -2.09
CA PRO A 42 4.67 -22.55 -2.39
C PRO A 42 3.32 -23.22 -2.19
N LEU A 43 2.95 -24.13 -3.10
CA LEU A 43 1.65 -24.82 -3.07
C LEU A 43 1.35 -25.48 -1.71
N ALA A 44 2.33 -26.14 -1.11
CA ALA A 44 2.15 -26.80 0.20
C ALA A 44 1.76 -25.82 1.31
N LYS A 45 2.27 -24.57 1.28
CA LYS A 45 1.85 -23.53 2.22
C LYS A 45 0.44 -23.04 1.92
N LEU A 46 0.08 -22.86 0.65
CA LEU A 46 -1.28 -22.50 0.25
C LEU A 46 -2.29 -23.55 0.76
N GLU A 47 -2.01 -24.84 0.54
CA GLU A 47 -2.86 -25.93 1.02
C GLU A 47 -2.95 -25.97 2.56
N GLY A 48 -1.87 -25.61 3.27
CA GLY A 48 -1.90 -25.46 4.71
C GLY A 48 -2.81 -24.32 5.20
N LEU A 49 -2.99 -23.27 4.40
CA LEU A 49 -3.82 -22.11 4.73
C LEU A 49 -5.29 -22.27 4.31
N LYS A 50 -5.53 -22.86 3.13
CA LYS A 50 -6.87 -22.98 2.51
C LYS A 50 -7.48 -24.37 2.61
N GLY A 51 -6.69 -25.38 2.98
CA GLY A 51 -7.02 -26.79 2.78
C GLY A 51 -6.63 -27.27 1.38
N LYS A 52 -6.77 -28.58 1.15
CA LYS A 52 -6.50 -29.19 -0.16
C LYS A 52 -7.58 -28.78 -1.16
N GLY A 53 -7.17 -28.21 -2.29
CA GLY A 53 -8.06 -27.92 -3.41
C GLY A 53 -8.22 -29.12 -4.33
N ALA A 54 -8.96 -28.93 -5.42
CA ALA A 54 -9.07 -29.93 -6.48
C ALA A 54 -7.85 -29.79 -7.42
N ALA A 55 -6.96 -30.78 -7.42
CA ALA A 55 -5.82 -30.79 -8.33
C ALA A 55 -6.28 -31.00 -9.78
N VAL A 56 -5.85 -30.11 -10.66
CA VAL A 56 -6.09 -30.18 -12.10
C VAL A 56 -4.73 -30.24 -12.79
N PHE A 57 -4.55 -31.23 -13.65
CA PHE A 57 -3.32 -31.44 -14.40
C PHE A 57 -3.54 -31.06 -15.86
N GLY A 58 -2.71 -30.15 -16.36
CA GLY A 58 -2.70 -29.75 -17.76
C GLY A 58 -1.31 -29.90 -18.37
N THR A 59 -1.19 -29.60 -19.66
CA THR A 59 0.11 -29.42 -20.33
C THR A 59 0.14 -28.07 -21.01
N ASN A 60 1.27 -27.36 -20.92
CA ASN A 60 1.47 -26.12 -21.65
C ASN A 60 1.79 -26.39 -23.14
N ALA A 61 1.98 -25.33 -23.94
CA ALA A 61 2.35 -25.43 -25.37
C ALA A 61 3.60 -26.29 -25.64
N GLU A 62 4.50 -26.35 -24.66
CA GLU A 62 5.77 -27.06 -24.72
C GLU A 62 5.65 -28.51 -24.22
N GLY A 63 4.45 -28.97 -23.85
CA GLY A 63 4.19 -30.30 -23.30
C GLY A 63 4.63 -30.47 -21.84
N LYS A 64 5.01 -29.40 -21.13
CA LYS A 64 5.33 -29.45 -19.70
C LYS A 64 4.05 -29.50 -18.89
N GLU A 65 4.06 -30.32 -17.84
CA GLU A 65 2.97 -30.45 -16.90
C GLU A 65 2.73 -29.10 -16.18
N LEU A 66 1.49 -28.63 -16.26
CA LEU A 66 0.99 -27.51 -15.49
C LEU A 66 0.16 -28.11 -14.36
N VAL A 67 0.65 -27.94 -13.14
CA VAL A 67 -0.14 -28.23 -11.96
C VAL A 67 -1.00 -27.00 -11.67
N GLN A 68 -2.29 -27.25 -11.47
CA GLN A 68 -3.29 -26.26 -11.10
C GLN A 68 -4.05 -26.79 -9.89
N VAL A 69 -4.51 -25.88 -9.04
CA VAL A 69 -5.38 -26.23 -7.92
C VAL A 69 -6.58 -25.30 -7.90
N ASP A 70 -7.77 -25.88 -7.90
CA ASP A 70 -9.03 -25.14 -7.93
C ASP A 70 -9.70 -25.11 -6.56
N TYR A 71 -10.29 -23.95 -6.25
CA TYR A 71 -11.11 -23.71 -5.06
C TYR A 71 -12.41 -23.00 -5.42
N GLY A 72 -13.46 -23.20 -4.61
CA GLY A 72 -14.64 -22.35 -4.62
C GLY A 72 -14.44 -21.22 -3.62
N GLU A 73 -14.48 -19.96 -4.07
CA GLU A 73 -14.16 -18.81 -3.23
C GLU A 73 -15.10 -17.62 -3.46
N THR A 74 -15.42 -16.90 -2.39
CA THR A 74 -16.16 -15.64 -2.49
C THR A 74 -15.19 -14.48 -2.70
N TRP A 75 -15.31 -13.81 -3.85
CA TRP A 75 -14.47 -12.67 -4.24
C TRP A 75 -15.30 -11.39 -4.33
N PHE A 76 -14.70 -10.25 -3.98
CA PHE A 76 -15.31 -8.91 -4.10
C PHE A 76 -16.69 -8.75 -3.44
N ASN A 77 -17.01 -9.57 -2.43
CA ASN A 77 -18.33 -9.68 -1.81
C ASN A 77 -19.45 -10.04 -2.82
N LEU A 78 -19.13 -10.76 -3.88
CA LEU A 78 -20.13 -11.37 -4.75
C LEU A 78 -20.95 -12.40 -3.95
N PRO A 79 -22.26 -12.53 -4.23
CA PRO A 79 -23.14 -13.41 -3.44
C PRO A 79 -22.80 -14.89 -3.61
N ASP A 80 -22.38 -15.28 -4.81
CA ASP A 80 -22.06 -16.65 -5.16
C ASP A 80 -20.54 -16.86 -5.24
N PRO A 81 -20.01 -17.98 -4.72
CA PRO A 81 -18.63 -18.35 -4.93
C PRO A 81 -18.27 -18.50 -6.41
N VAL A 82 -17.07 -18.08 -6.77
CA VAL A 82 -16.47 -18.26 -8.09
C VAL A 82 -15.42 -19.37 -8.04
N ARG A 83 -15.11 -19.95 -9.20
CA ARG A 83 -13.96 -20.86 -9.32
C ARG A 83 -12.69 -20.02 -9.32
N ALA A 84 -11.84 -20.23 -8.33
CA ALA A 84 -10.51 -19.65 -8.24
C ALA A 84 -9.47 -20.73 -8.58
N GLN A 85 -8.82 -20.60 -9.73
CA GLN A 85 -7.79 -21.50 -10.21
C GLN A 85 -6.40 -20.94 -9.93
N TYR A 86 -5.60 -21.66 -9.14
CA TYR A 86 -4.23 -21.29 -8.80
C TYR A 86 -3.25 -22.03 -9.71
N LEU A 87 -2.59 -21.29 -10.60
CA LEU A 87 -1.58 -21.83 -11.50
C LEU A 87 -0.22 -21.83 -10.80
N VAL A 88 0.41 -23.00 -10.69
CA VAL A 88 1.71 -23.15 -10.04
C VAL A 88 2.82 -23.43 -11.05
N SER A 89 4.03 -22.97 -10.74
CA SER A 89 5.21 -23.20 -11.57
C SER A 89 5.53 -24.68 -11.66
N SER A 90 6.16 -25.10 -12.76
CA SER A 90 6.75 -26.44 -12.89
C SER A 90 8.09 -26.60 -12.16
N ALA A 91 8.55 -25.58 -11.43
CA ALA A 91 9.79 -25.64 -10.63
C ALA A 91 9.60 -26.50 -9.37
N ALA A 92 10.71 -26.92 -8.76
CA ALA A 92 10.73 -27.90 -7.66
C ALA A 92 9.82 -27.54 -6.46
N GLU A 93 9.58 -26.25 -6.20
CA GLU A 93 8.76 -25.79 -5.08
C GLU A 93 7.29 -25.52 -5.43
N HIS A 94 6.89 -25.68 -6.69
CA HIS A 94 5.52 -25.45 -7.17
C HIS A 94 4.90 -24.15 -6.62
N VAL A 95 5.48 -23.02 -7.04
CA VAL A 95 5.09 -21.70 -6.55
C VAL A 95 3.91 -21.14 -7.35
N VAL A 96 2.92 -20.58 -6.67
CA VAL A 96 1.77 -19.92 -7.29
C VAL A 96 2.24 -18.64 -8.01
N HIS A 97 1.94 -18.49 -9.30
CA HIS A 97 2.29 -17.27 -10.05
C HIS A 97 1.09 -16.55 -10.66
N GLN A 98 -0.08 -17.20 -10.72
CA GLN A 98 -1.31 -16.60 -11.20
C GLN A 98 -2.54 -17.23 -10.52
N ILE A 99 -3.56 -16.41 -10.29
CA ILE A 99 -4.91 -16.84 -9.93
C ILE A 99 -5.82 -16.48 -11.09
N THR A 100 -6.67 -17.40 -11.53
CA THR A 100 -7.69 -17.14 -12.56
C THR A 100 -9.06 -17.32 -11.95
N LEU A 101 -9.87 -16.27 -11.95
CA LEU A 101 -11.26 -16.34 -11.51
C LEU A 101 -12.15 -16.59 -12.72
N GLY A 102 -12.94 -17.66 -12.69
CA GLY A 102 -13.98 -17.94 -13.67
C GLY A 102 -15.34 -17.50 -13.16
N PHE A 103 -16.01 -16.60 -13.88
CA PHE A 103 -17.35 -16.12 -13.53
C PHE A 103 -18.42 -16.86 -14.33
N LYS A 104 -19.54 -17.18 -13.67
CA LYS A 104 -20.70 -17.80 -14.33
C LYS A 104 -21.38 -16.79 -15.25
N ASP A 105 -21.90 -17.26 -16.39
CA ASP A 105 -22.61 -16.42 -17.36
C ASP A 105 -23.81 -15.67 -16.76
N SER A 106 -24.42 -16.27 -15.73
CA SER A 106 -25.55 -15.70 -14.99
C SER A 106 -25.22 -14.43 -14.22
N VAL A 107 -23.94 -14.14 -13.95
CA VAL A 107 -23.50 -12.91 -13.29
C VAL A 107 -23.19 -11.86 -14.36
N PRO A 108 -23.94 -10.75 -14.43
CA PRO A 108 -23.70 -9.71 -15.43
C PRO A 108 -22.31 -9.07 -15.28
N ARG A 109 -21.67 -8.75 -16.40
CA ARG A 109 -20.38 -8.07 -16.45
C ARG A 109 -20.36 -6.83 -15.55
N GLU A 110 -21.39 -5.99 -15.66
CA GLU A 110 -21.51 -4.72 -14.94
C GLU A 110 -21.52 -4.93 -13.42
N ALA A 111 -22.11 -6.03 -12.94
CA ALA A 111 -22.11 -6.37 -11.52
C ALA A 111 -20.71 -6.81 -11.03
N ILE A 112 -19.97 -7.56 -11.85
CA ILE A 112 -18.59 -7.97 -11.55
C ILE A 112 -17.70 -6.73 -11.48
N ILE A 113 -17.77 -5.85 -12.48
CA ILE A 113 -16.98 -4.61 -12.53
C ILE A 113 -17.30 -3.71 -11.34
N ALA A 114 -18.58 -3.52 -11.00
CA ALA A 114 -18.98 -2.69 -9.86
C ALA A 114 -18.48 -3.27 -8.52
N ALA A 115 -18.56 -4.59 -8.33
CA ALA A 115 -18.06 -5.26 -7.14
C ALA A 115 -16.53 -5.13 -7.03
N ALA A 116 -15.80 -5.40 -8.12
CA ALA A 116 -14.36 -5.24 -8.19
C ALA A 116 -13.95 -3.78 -7.93
N ALA A 117 -14.65 -2.81 -8.52
CA ALA A 117 -14.33 -1.40 -8.36
C ALA A 117 -14.52 -0.89 -6.93
N LYS A 118 -15.49 -1.43 -6.19
CA LYS A 118 -15.65 -1.14 -4.75
C LYS A 118 -14.45 -1.61 -3.93
N ALA A 119 -13.84 -2.73 -4.31
CA ALA A 119 -12.70 -3.31 -3.60
C ALA A 119 -11.35 -2.74 -4.06
N LEU A 120 -11.21 -2.48 -5.36
CA LEU A 120 -9.94 -2.19 -6.01
C LEU A 120 -9.80 -0.71 -6.44
N GLY A 121 -10.90 0.04 -6.52
CA GLY A 121 -10.95 1.37 -7.12
C GLY A 121 -11.41 1.36 -8.59
N PRO A 122 -11.46 2.51 -9.26
CA PRO A 122 -11.85 2.59 -10.67
C PRO A 122 -10.88 1.81 -11.56
N ALA A 123 -11.41 1.21 -12.63
CA ALA A 123 -10.64 0.43 -13.60
C ALA A 123 -10.30 1.24 -14.84
N ALA A 124 -9.14 0.99 -15.45
CA ALA A 124 -8.93 1.28 -16.86
C ALA A 124 -9.66 0.23 -17.69
N GLN A 125 -10.70 0.61 -18.43
CA GLN A 125 -11.63 -0.34 -19.07
C GLN A 125 -12.14 0.16 -20.42
N GLY A 126 -12.62 -0.75 -21.25
CA GLY A 126 -13.18 -0.41 -22.55
C GLY A 126 -13.62 -1.61 -23.38
N GLU A 127 -14.26 -1.31 -24.50
CA GLU A 127 -14.50 -2.30 -25.55
C GLU A 127 -13.18 -2.57 -26.28
N SER A 128 -12.90 -3.85 -26.51
CA SER A 128 -11.72 -4.28 -27.21
C SER A 128 -11.85 -4.05 -28.72
N GLY A 129 -10.72 -3.94 -29.42
CA GLY A 129 -10.71 -3.87 -30.88
C GLY A 129 -11.26 -5.16 -31.53
N PRO A 130 -11.69 -5.12 -32.79
CA PRO A 130 -12.33 -6.26 -33.48
C PRO A 130 -11.43 -7.50 -33.61
N ASP A 131 -10.11 -7.32 -33.56
CA ASP A 131 -9.12 -8.41 -33.65
C ASP A 131 -8.68 -8.95 -32.27
N ALA A 132 -9.18 -8.36 -31.18
CA ALA A 132 -8.86 -8.81 -29.84
C ALA A 132 -9.66 -10.08 -29.49
N PRO A 133 -9.08 -11.01 -28.70
CA PRO A 133 -9.78 -12.22 -28.31
C PRO A 133 -10.95 -11.95 -27.36
N SER A 134 -10.84 -10.94 -26.50
CA SER A 134 -11.93 -10.46 -25.65
C SER A 134 -12.73 -9.37 -26.36
N LYS A 135 -14.01 -9.22 -26.00
CA LYS A 135 -14.88 -8.13 -26.44
C LYS A 135 -14.76 -6.90 -25.55
N TYR A 136 -14.47 -7.11 -24.27
CA TYR A 136 -14.32 -6.05 -23.28
C TYR A 136 -13.22 -6.40 -22.30
N TYR A 137 -12.54 -5.37 -21.79
CA TYR A 137 -11.49 -5.48 -20.78
C TYR A 137 -11.69 -4.50 -19.63
N ALA A 138 -11.18 -4.88 -18.46
CA ALA A 138 -10.95 -3.95 -17.35
C ALA A 138 -9.67 -4.34 -16.58
N HIS A 139 -8.87 -3.34 -16.24
CA HIS A 139 -7.57 -3.51 -15.59
C HIS A 139 -7.49 -2.72 -14.30
N TRP A 140 -6.91 -3.35 -13.28
CA TRP A 140 -6.54 -2.72 -12.01
C TRP A 140 -5.12 -3.10 -11.63
N VAL A 141 -4.44 -2.21 -10.93
CA VAL A 141 -3.21 -2.50 -10.21
C VAL A 141 -3.40 -2.03 -8.78
N ARG A 142 -3.24 -2.95 -7.83
CA ARG A 142 -3.37 -2.66 -6.40
C ARG A 142 -2.52 -3.62 -5.59
N ASP A 143 -1.84 -3.13 -4.56
CA ASP A 143 -1.04 -3.91 -3.62
C ASP A 143 -0.04 -4.85 -4.32
N SER A 144 0.63 -4.38 -5.38
CA SER A 144 1.58 -5.15 -6.22
C SER A 144 0.97 -6.27 -7.06
N VAL A 145 -0.36 -6.23 -7.23
CA VAL A 145 -1.13 -7.23 -7.97
C VAL A 145 -1.86 -6.55 -9.11
N ARG A 146 -1.75 -7.14 -10.30
CA ARG A 146 -2.52 -6.79 -11.48
C ARG A 146 -3.75 -7.69 -11.57
N TYR A 147 -4.90 -7.08 -11.82
CA TYR A 147 -6.17 -7.76 -12.07
C TYR A 147 -6.61 -7.42 -13.49
N ASP A 148 -6.67 -8.42 -14.36
CA ASP A 148 -7.04 -8.28 -15.76
C ASP A 148 -8.35 -9.03 -16.01
N PHE A 149 -9.46 -8.30 -16.01
CA PHE A 149 -10.76 -8.84 -16.39
C PHE A 149 -10.92 -8.84 -17.91
N GLN A 150 -11.44 -9.94 -18.44
CA GLN A 150 -11.72 -10.14 -19.86
C GLN A 150 -13.11 -10.77 -20.02
N ASP A 151 -13.95 -10.15 -20.85
CA ASP A 151 -15.22 -10.71 -21.30
C ASP A 151 -15.08 -11.20 -22.74
N TYR A 152 -15.13 -12.50 -22.96
CA TYR A 152 -15.03 -13.14 -24.28
C TYR A 152 -16.39 -13.27 -24.97
N GLY A 153 -17.47 -12.98 -24.24
CA GLY A 153 -18.86 -13.05 -24.67
C GLY A 153 -19.56 -14.33 -24.24
N ASP A 154 -18.91 -15.48 -24.37
CA ASP A 154 -19.40 -16.79 -23.95
C ASP A 154 -18.85 -17.23 -22.58
N TYR A 155 -17.81 -16.58 -22.09
CA TYR A 155 -17.32 -16.71 -20.73
C TYR A 155 -16.57 -15.45 -20.29
N ARG A 156 -16.36 -15.32 -18.98
CA ARG A 156 -15.70 -14.17 -18.34
C ARG A 156 -14.65 -14.65 -17.36
N GLU A 157 -13.47 -14.05 -17.42
CA GLU A 157 -12.36 -14.38 -16.53
C GLU A 157 -11.69 -13.14 -15.97
N MET A 158 -11.09 -13.28 -14.80
CA MET A 158 -10.15 -12.31 -14.26
C MET A 158 -8.82 -13.01 -13.97
N TYR A 159 -7.76 -12.54 -14.61
CA TYR A 159 -6.40 -13.01 -14.38
C TYR A 159 -5.75 -12.12 -13.33
N ILE A 160 -5.22 -12.73 -12.27
CA ILE A 160 -4.63 -12.04 -11.13
C ILE A 160 -3.19 -12.50 -11.04
N SER A 161 -2.26 -11.58 -11.19
CA SER A 161 -0.83 -11.86 -11.24
C SER A 161 -0.04 -10.72 -10.61
N ARG A 162 1.27 -10.88 -10.47
CA ARG A 162 2.15 -9.80 -10.06
C ARG A 162 2.06 -8.65 -11.08
N ALA A 163 2.23 -7.41 -10.62
CA ALA A 163 2.24 -6.24 -11.47
C ALA A 163 3.68 -5.82 -11.82
N PRO A 164 4.33 -6.40 -12.85
CA PRO A 164 5.72 -6.06 -13.16
C PRO A 164 5.83 -4.68 -13.79
N PHE A 165 6.89 -3.96 -13.44
CA PHE A 165 7.30 -2.74 -14.12
C PHE A 165 8.04 -3.08 -15.42
N SER A 166 7.38 -2.84 -16.55
CA SER A 166 7.85 -3.26 -17.88
C SER A 166 9.08 -2.51 -18.39
N TYR A 167 9.45 -1.38 -17.78
CA TYR A 167 10.56 -0.53 -18.23
C TYR A 167 11.82 -0.68 -17.35
N SER A 168 11.93 -1.73 -16.55
CA SER A 168 13.06 -1.94 -15.63
C SER A 168 14.44 -1.85 -16.32
N ASP A 169 14.58 -2.47 -17.50
CA ASP A 169 15.82 -2.46 -18.29
C ASP A 169 16.22 -1.04 -18.76
N GLN A 170 15.23 -0.23 -19.17
CA GLN A 170 15.45 1.16 -19.63
C GLN A 170 16.11 2.01 -18.54
N TYR A 171 15.77 1.77 -17.28
CA TYR A 171 16.30 2.50 -16.13
C TYR A 171 17.44 1.76 -15.42
N LYS A 172 17.91 0.63 -15.98
CA LYS A 172 18.98 -0.21 -15.40
C LYS A 172 18.66 -0.67 -13.98
N LEU A 173 17.39 -0.95 -13.71
CA LEU A 173 16.99 -1.57 -12.45
C LEU A 173 17.34 -3.06 -12.56
N ALA A 174 18.26 -3.51 -11.72
CA ALA A 174 18.53 -4.94 -11.60
C ALA A 174 17.37 -5.55 -10.80
N GLU A 175 16.88 -6.72 -11.26
CA GLU A 175 15.86 -7.56 -10.60
C GLU A 175 14.39 -7.21 -10.93
N PRO A 176 13.42 -8.13 -10.69
CA PRO A 176 12.02 -7.80 -10.91
C PRO A 176 11.59 -6.65 -10.01
N ILE A 177 11.07 -5.59 -10.64
CA ILE A 177 10.48 -4.45 -9.97
C ILE A 177 8.97 -4.56 -10.14
N ASP A 178 8.24 -4.41 -9.06
CA ASP A 178 6.78 -4.37 -9.10
C ASP A 178 6.26 -2.94 -9.08
N ILE A 179 5.10 -2.77 -9.69
CA ILE A 179 4.23 -1.62 -9.47
C ILE A 179 3.41 -1.92 -8.22
N ILE A 180 3.74 -1.28 -7.10
CA ILE A 180 3.06 -1.46 -5.81
C ILE A 180 1.69 -0.80 -5.83
N ALA A 181 1.65 0.45 -6.29
CA ALA A 181 0.45 1.27 -6.37
C ALA A 181 0.56 2.23 -7.56
N GLN A 182 -0.58 2.68 -8.07
CA GLN A 182 -0.66 3.59 -9.20
C GLN A 182 -1.83 4.55 -9.02
N GLU A 183 -1.60 5.82 -9.29
CA GLU A 183 -2.64 6.86 -9.29
C GLU A 183 -2.52 7.75 -10.51
N ASP A 184 -3.67 8.17 -11.05
CA ASP A 184 -3.76 9.10 -12.17
C ASP A 184 -4.21 10.48 -11.67
N SER A 185 -3.39 11.49 -11.95
CA SER A 185 -3.66 12.90 -11.66
C SER A 185 -4.07 13.63 -12.93
N LYS A 186 -5.16 14.41 -12.85
CA LYS A 186 -5.63 15.25 -13.94
C LYS A 186 -5.65 16.70 -13.51
N ALA A 187 -4.56 17.42 -13.79
CA ALA A 187 -4.43 18.84 -13.45
C ALA A 187 -4.42 19.68 -14.72
N LYS A 188 -5.34 20.66 -14.81
CA LYS A 188 -5.43 21.62 -15.93
C LYS A 188 -5.48 20.95 -17.32
N GLY A 189 -6.17 19.83 -17.42
CA GLY A 189 -6.34 19.07 -18.67
C GLY A 189 -5.12 18.24 -19.09
N VAL A 190 -4.05 18.23 -18.31
CA VAL A 190 -2.90 17.34 -18.52
C VAL A 190 -3.05 16.14 -17.58
N GLU A 191 -3.05 14.94 -18.16
CA GLU A 191 -3.10 13.69 -17.42
C GLU A 191 -1.69 13.18 -17.15
N ARG A 192 -1.47 12.71 -15.92
CA ARG A 192 -0.19 12.17 -15.45
C ARG A 192 -0.45 10.97 -14.58
N ARG A 193 0.35 9.93 -14.75
CA ARG A 193 0.33 8.72 -13.93
C ARG A 193 1.53 8.70 -13.03
N VAL A 194 1.30 8.43 -11.74
CA VAL A 194 2.35 8.18 -10.77
C VAL A 194 2.26 6.74 -10.33
N MET A 195 3.36 6.01 -10.44
CA MET A 195 3.49 4.64 -9.95
C MET A 195 4.49 4.62 -8.80
N LEU A 196 4.11 3.96 -7.70
CA LEU A 196 5.04 3.53 -6.68
C LEU A 196 5.62 2.18 -7.09
N LEU A 197 6.93 2.13 -7.24
CA LEU A 197 7.66 0.94 -7.64
C LEU A 197 8.47 0.40 -6.46
N GLY A 198 8.65 -0.92 -6.39
CA GLY A 198 9.57 -1.48 -5.42
C GLY A 198 10.17 -2.81 -5.82
N LYS A 199 11.35 -3.06 -5.24
CA LYS A 199 12.01 -4.37 -5.28
C LYS A 199 11.51 -5.18 -4.09
N PRO A 200 10.71 -6.24 -4.32
CA PRO A 200 10.23 -7.09 -3.23
C PRO A 200 11.41 -7.78 -2.55
N ARG A 201 11.27 -8.02 -1.24
CA ARG A 201 12.25 -8.73 -0.44
C ARG A 201 11.81 -10.18 -0.26
N ASP A 202 12.59 -11.13 -0.80
CA ASP A 202 12.21 -12.54 -0.92
C ASP A 202 12.30 -13.35 0.40
N ASP A 203 12.97 -12.83 1.43
CA ASP A 203 13.42 -13.61 2.59
C ASP A 203 12.44 -13.64 3.79
N LEU A 204 11.39 -12.81 3.81
CA LEU A 204 10.62 -12.61 5.04
C LEU A 204 9.38 -13.50 5.23
N GLY A 205 8.97 -14.30 4.23
CA GLY A 205 7.94 -15.35 4.38
C GLY A 205 6.65 -14.93 5.10
N GLY A 206 6.36 -13.63 5.15
CA GLY A 206 5.41 -13.01 6.05
C GLY A 206 4.13 -12.56 5.36
N VAL A 207 3.17 -12.14 6.17
CA VAL A 207 1.83 -11.68 5.75
C VAL A 207 1.87 -10.32 5.01
N ARG A 208 2.99 -9.59 5.10
CA ARG A 208 3.22 -8.29 4.46
C ARG A 208 4.46 -8.36 3.57
N ARG A 209 4.39 -7.74 2.39
CA ARG A 209 5.56 -7.59 1.52
C ARG A 209 6.44 -6.45 2.04
N HIS A 210 7.72 -6.76 2.19
CA HIS A 210 8.78 -5.79 2.46
C HIS A 210 9.47 -5.45 1.15
N TYR A 211 9.95 -4.21 1.04
CA TYR A 211 10.67 -3.74 -0.13
C TYR A 211 12.05 -3.21 0.24
N ASP A 212 13.09 -3.69 -0.46
CA ASP A 212 14.49 -3.30 -0.25
C ASP A 212 14.86 -1.99 -0.94
N SER A 213 14.01 -1.55 -1.87
CA SER A 213 14.20 -0.30 -2.59
C SER A 213 12.87 0.13 -3.17
N LEU A 214 12.59 1.42 -3.04
CA LEU A 214 11.40 2.08 -3.55
C LEU A 214 11.77 3.19 -4.55
N TRP A 215 10.92 3.38 -5.54
CA TRP A 215 11.01 4.47 -6.52
C TRP A 215 9.62 5.03 -6.84
N LEU A 216 9.59 6.25 -7.34
CA LEU A 216 8.40 6.81 -7.98
C LEU A 216 8.64 6.94 -9.48
N TYR A 217 7.66 6.57 -10.28
CA TYR A 217 7.68 6.72 -11.72
C TYR A 217 6.56 7.64 -12.18
N LEU A 218 6.90 8.70 -12.90
CA LEU A 218 5.95 9.67 -13.43
C LEU A 218 5.91 9.56 -14.95
N CYS A 219 4.74 9.30 -15.52
CA CYS A 219 4.58 9.22 -16.97
C CYS A 219 3.30 9.88 -17.48
N ASP A 220 3.23 10.00 -18.79
CA ASP A 220 1.99 10.22 -19.52
C ASP A 220 1.32 8.85 -19.73
N PRO A 221 0.05 8.64 -19.35
CA PRO A 221 -0.62 7.34 -19.51
C PRO A 221 -0.64 6.84 -20.97
N GLU A 222 -0.62 7.74 -21.96
CA GLU A 222 -0.61 7.36 -23.38
C GLU A 222 0.81 7.02 -23.90
N HIS A 223 1.85 7.41 -23.16
CA HIS A 223 3.25 7.25 -23.53
C HIS A 223 4.08 6.83 -22.31
N GLU A 224 3.67 5.73 -21.68
CA GLU A 224 4.27 5.27 -20.43
C GLU A 224 5.77 5.02 -20.55
N GLU A 225 6.27 4.65 -21.73
CA GLU A 225 7.68 4.36 -21.99
C GLU A 225 8.60 5.59 -21.87
N LYS A 226 8.04 6.81 -21.87
CA LYS A 226 8.79 8.08 -21.79
C LYS A 226 8.82 8.68 -20.40
N GLY A 227 8.44 7.93 -19.37
CA GLY A 227 8.35 8.46 -18.01
C GLY A 227 9.69 8.84 -17.38
N ALA A 228 9.61 9.39 -16.19
CA ALA A 228 10.73 9.80 -15.37
C ALA A 228 10.73 9.00 -14.06
N LEU A 229 11.81 8.25 -13.84
CA LEU A 229 12.04 7.54 -12.59
C LEU A 229 12.71 8.47 -11.56
N THR A 230 12.19 8.47 -10.33
CA THR A 230 12.68 9.23 -9.18
C THR A 230 13.01 8.25 -8.08
N ALA A 231 14.29 8.18 -7.70
CA ALA A 231 14.72 7.42 -6.53
C ALA A 231 14.30 8.15 -5.25
N LEU A 232 13.81 7.40 -4.27
CA LEU A 232 13.55 7.91 -2.94
C LEU A 232 14.87 8.20 -2.20
N PRO A 233 14.87 9.11 -1.19
CA PRO A 233 16.06 9.33 -0.36
C PRO A 233 16.54 8.02 0.29
N LYS A 234 17.86 7.84 0.40
CA LYS A 234 18.47 6.57 0.87
C LYS A 234 18.00 6.14 2.27
N GLU A 235 17.76 7.09 3.16
CA GLU A 235 17.23 6.85 4.52
C GLU A 235 15.74 6.41 4.50
N SER A 236 15.16 6.28 3.31
CA SER A 236 13.71 6.37 3.08
C SER A 236 13.27 5.59 1.84
N ASN A 237 14.12 4.71 1.33
CA ASN A 237 13.82 3.88 0.16
C ASN A 237 13.45 2.44 0.56
N LEU A 238 13.24 2.17 1.84
CA LEU A 238 12.70 0.91 2.36
C LEU A 238 11.24 1.12 2.77
N GLY A 239 10.46 0.04 2.86
CA GLY A 239 9.11 0.12 3.41
C GLY A 239 8.42 -1.24 3.56
N VAL A 240 7.47 -1.30 4.49
CA VAL A 240 6.58 -2.43 4.71
C VAL A 240 5.18 -2.04 4.26
N ALA A 241 4.69 -2.68 3.19
CA ALA A 241 3.41 -2.33 2.56
C ALA A 241 3.27 -0.80 2.29
N PRO A 242 4.20 -0.19 1.54
CA PRO A 242 4.14 1.24 1.28
C PRO A 242 2.92 1.57 0.41
N THR A 243 2.35 2.75 0.63
CA THR A 243 1.13 3.20 -0.05
C THR A 243 1.36 4.54 -0.72
N LEU A 244 0.64 4.75 -1.82
CA LEU A 244 0.66 5.98 -2.59
C LEU A 244 -0.75 6.52 -2.69
N THR A 245 -0.90 7.84 -2.53
CA THR A 245 -2.17 8.53 -2.77
C THR A 245 -1.91 9.95 -3.24
N LEU A 246 -2.94 10.58 -3.81
CA LEU A 246 -2.90 11.92 -4.38
C LEU A 246 -3.74 12.88 -3.54
N VAL A 247 -3.13 13.98 -3.10
CA VAL A 247 -3.73 14.92 -2.14
C VAL A 247 -3.31 16.35 -2.49
N ASP A 248 -4.24 17.31 -2.48
CA ASP A 248 -3.91 18.73 -2.65
C ASP A 248 -3.48 19.33 -1.30
N PHE A 249 -2.17 19.54 -1.13
CA PHE A 249 -1.63 20.21 0.06
C PHE A 249 -1.44 21.71 -0.16
N THR A 250 -1.47 22.18 -1.41
CA THR A 250 -1.11 23.56 -1.76
C THR A 250 -2.31 24.48 -1.95
N GLY A 251 -3.50 23.92 -2.12
CA GLY A 251 -4.75 24.62 -2.41
C GLY A 251 -4.82 25.20 -3.82
N ASP A 252 -3.96 24.75 -4.74
CA ASP A 252 -3.93 25.23 -6.12
C ASP A 252 -4.75 24.35 -7.09
N GLY A 253 -5.43 23.33 -6.55
CA GLY A 253 -6.24 22.36 -7.28
C GLY A 253 -5.41 21.32 -8.04
N LYS A 254 -4.08 21.29 -7.88
CA LYS A 254 -3.23 20.18 -8.31
C LYS A 254 -2.98 19.24 -7.14
N MET A 255 -2.94 17.95 -7.44
CA MET A 255 -2.64 16.95 -6.44
C MET A 255 -1.13 16.73 -6.33
N GLU A 256 -0.64 16.66 -5.11
CA GLU A 256 0.69 16.16 -4.76
C GLU A 256 0.64 14.65 -4.47
N VAL A 257 1.79 14.00 -4.61
CA VAL A 257 1.96 12.61 -4.22
C VAL A 257 2.26 12.54 -2.74
N LEU A 258 1.43 11.85 -1.97
CA LEU A 258 1.75 11.39 -0.61
C LEU A 258 2.17 9.92 -0.68
N LEU A 259 3.41 9.65 -0.30
CA LEU A 259 3.94 8.31 -0.10
C LEU A 259 4.07 8.03 1.39
N LEU A 260 3.43 6.97 1.86
CA LEU A 260 3.69 6.38 3.18
C LEU A 260 4.52 5.11 3.01
N LYS A 261 5.62 4.99 3.73
CA LYS A 261 6.59 3.89 3.60
C LYS A 261 6.15 2.65 4.38
N ASP A 262 5.55 2.89 5.53
CA ASP A 262 5.02 1.88 6.45
C ASP A 262 3.55 2.20 6.72
N GLY A 263 2.78 2.14 5.64
CA GLY A 263 1.41 2.64 5.59
C GLY A 263 0.41 1.54 5.92
N HIS A 264 -0.46 1.82 6.89
CA HIS A 264 -1.77 1.20 6.92
C HIS A 264 -2.74 2.25 6.42
N LEU A 265 -3.29 2.06 5.22
CA LEU A 265 -4.45 2.84 4.80
C LEU A 265 -5.64 2.44 5.67
N PHE A 266 -5.72 3.03 6.86
CA PHE A 266 -6.93 3.05 7.65
C PHE A 266 -7.82 4.13 7.04
N ASP A 267 -8.74 3.74 6.17
CA ASP A 267 -9.91 4.56 5.92
C ASP A 267 -10.74 4.54 7.21
N VAL A 268 -10.47 5.48 8.11
CA VAL A 268 -11.12 5.58 9.42
C VAL A 268 -12.52 6.17 9.27
N GLY A 269 -13.34 5.57 8.40
CA GLY A 269 -14.79 5.75 8.34
C GLY A 269 -15.29 7.15 7.96
N HIS A 270 -16.15 7.18 6.94
CA HIS A 270 -17.06 8.28 6.66
C HIS A 270 -18.09 8.47 7.78
N ASN A 271 -17.69 9.12 8.86
CA ASN A 271 -18.62 9.85 9.72
C ASN A 271 -18.26 11.32 9.59
N ASP A 272 -18.93 11.99 8.66
CA ASP A 272 -18.92 13.43 8.45
C ASP A 272 -17.54 14.06 8.57
N SER A 273 -16.72 13.76 7.56
CA SER A 273 -15.69 14.66 7.04
C SER A 273 -14.37 14.65 7.82
N LYS A 274 -13.51 13.63 7.64
CA LYS A 274 -12.04 13.71 7.78
C LYS A 274 -11.46 12.52 7.02
N MET A 275 -10.83 12.75 5.88
CA MET A 275 -10.00 11.70 5.27
C MET A 275 -8.69 11.66 6.05
N PHE A 276 -8.41 10.53 6.70
CA PHE A 276 -7.15 10.28 7.40
C PHE A 276 -6.37 9.24 6.62
N ILE A 277 -5.12 9.54 6.30
CA ILE A 277 -4.19 8.60 5.68
C ILE A 277 -3.02 8.42 6.64
N SER A 278 -2.90 7.25 7.28
CA SER A 278 -1.97 7.03 8.41
C SER A 278 -0.80 6.12 8.09
N GLY A 279 0.39 6.52 8.50
CA GLY A 279 1.49 5.60 8.80
C GLY A 279 1.61 5.45 10.31
N SER A 280 1.70 4.22 10.81
CA SER A 280 1.92 3.93 12.23
C SER A 280 3.07 2.94 12.39
N ALA A 281 3.93 3.21 13.37
CA ALA A 281 5.01 2.33 13.77
C ALA A 281 4.46 1.05 14.43
N ASP A 282 4.29 -0.02 13.67
CA ASP A 282 4.25 -1.36 14.27
C ASP A 282 5.71 -1.77 14.56
N TYR A 283 6.05 -2.18 15.79
CA TYR A 283 7.35 -2.79 16.15
C TYR A 283 8.62 -1.89 16.15
N GLY A 284 8.47 -0.57 16.29
CA GLY A 284 9.59 0.32 16.62
C GLY A 284 10.31 0.99 15.44
N GLU A 285 9.75 0.90 14.23
CA GLU A 285 10.19 1.68 13.07
C GLU A 285 9.32 2.93 12.91
N SER A 286 9.91 4.13 12.86
CA SER A 286 9.16 5.38 12.69
C SER A 286 8.49 5.42 11.30
N PRO A 287 7.16 5.64 11.18
CA PRO A 287 6.51 5.78 9.88
C PRO A 287 7.21 6.83 9.03
N GLY A 288 7.67 6.38 7.87
CA GLY A 288 8.21 7.25 6.86
C GLY A 288 7.13 7.85 5.96
N ALA A 289 7.23 9.14 5.67
CA ALA A 289 6.43 9.80 4.64
C ALA A 289 7.29 10.67 3.74
N CYS A 290 6.93 10.75 2.47
CA CYS A 290 7.46 11.74 1.54
C CYS A 290 6.31 12.38 0.76
N ILE A 291 6.42 13.69 0.50
CA ILE A 291 5.46 14.42 -0.33
C ILE A 291 6.18 14.97 -1.55
N TYR A 292 5.59 14.80 -2.74
CA TYR A 292 6.15 15.28 -4.00
C TYR A 292 5.17 16.14 -4.79
N GLU A 293 5.65 17.25 -5.33
CA GLU A 293 4.96 18.04 -6.35
C GLU A 293 5.00 17.32 -7.70
N ILE A 294 3.85 17.25 -8.38
CA ILE A 294 3.75 16.71 -9.74
C ILE A 294 3.99 17.84 -10.77
N GLY A 295 5.14 17.78 -11.44
CA GLY A 295 5.48 18.66 -12.56
C GLY A 295 5.90 17.88 -13.81
N ALA A 296 6.87 18.39 -14.56
CA ALA A 296 7.56 17.60 -15.60
C ALA A 296 8.44 16.49 -15.01
N ARG A 297 8.79 16.62 -13.72
CA ARG A 297 9.44 15.65 -12.86
C ARG A 297 8.84 15.77 -11.47
N LEU A 298 8.95 14.73 -10.67
CA LEU A 298 8.59 14.78 -9.26
C LEU A 298 9.62 15.62 -8.50
N LYS A 299 9.15 16.53 -7.64
CA LYS A 299 9.99 17.35 -6.79
C LYS A 299 9.60 17.13 -5.34
N LEU A 300 10.56 16.68 -4.53
CA LEU A 300 10.35 16.45 -3.09
C LEU A 300 10.02 17.77 -2.38
N LEU A 301 8.90 17.80 -1.67
CA LEU A 301 8.43 18.91 -0.85
C LEU A 301 8.62 18.67 0.64
N PHE A 302 8.53 17.40 1.07
CA PHE A 302 8.65 16.98 2.48
C PHE A 302 9.22 15.57 2.56
N ASP A 303 10.12 15.34 3.51
CA ASP A 303 10.70 14.04 3.85
C ASP A 303 10.76 13.87 5.36
N SER A 304 9.92 12.98 5.90
CA SER A 304 9.78 12.79 7.34
C SER A 304 11.07 12.31 8.03
N GLY A 305 12.03 11.77 7.28
CA GLY A 305 13.35 11.39 7.81
C GLY A 305 14.32 12.56 7.97
N LYS A 306 14.03 13.71 7.34
CA LYS A 306 14.87 14.93 7.40
C LYS A 306 14.16 16.10 8.06
N ASP A 307 12.86 16.21 7.83
CA ASP A 307 12.02 17.30 8.30
C ASP A 307 11.38 16.96 9.64
N ILE A 308 12.13 16.34 10.56
CA ILE A 308 11.65 16.00 11.91
C ILE A 308 11.48 17.29 12.69
N TYR A 309 10.24 17.57 13.07
CA TYR A 309 9.85 18.77 13.81
C TYR A 309 8.59 18.50 14.66
N PRO A 310 8.47 19.09 15.87
CA PRO A 310 9.50 19.85 16.56
C PRO A 310 10.57 18.94 17.16
N THR A 311 11.71 19.49 17.53
CA THR A 311 12.67 18.82 18.41
C THR A 311 12.35 19.18 19.85
N PHE A 312 12.41 18.19 20.75
CA PHE A 312 12.07 18.42 22.15
C PHE A 312 12.89 17.54 23.09
N VAL A 313 12.93 17.97 24.36
CA VAL A 313 13.49 17.20 25.47
C VAL A 313 12.40 17.02 26.51
N ALA A 314 12.20 15.79 26.97
CA ALA A 314 11.32 15.48 28.09
C ALA A 314 12.15 15.17 29.34
N GLU A 315 11.77 15.76 30.48
CA GLU A 315 12.41 15.57 31.78
C GLU A 315 11.39 15.18 32.84
N PHE A 316 11.64 14.09 33.56
CA PHE A 316 10.81 13.68 34.70
C PHE A 316 11.03 14.58 35.91
N ARG A 317 9.94 14.90 36.61
CA ARG A 317 9.88 15.81 37.78
C ARG A 317 9.13 15.13 38.93
N ASP A 318 9.34 15.64 40.14
CA ASP A 318 8.63 15.20 41.34
C ASP A 318 7.10 15.27 41.18
N ASN A 319 6.40 14.45 41.96
CA ASN A 319 4.95 14.28 42.01
C ASN A 319 4.34 13.77 40.70
N TYR A 320 5.01 12.81 40.04
CA TYR A 320 4.53 12.18 38.80
C TYR A 320 4.23 13.21 37.70
N LYS A 321 5.16 14.14 37.51
CA LYS A 321 5.10 15.16 36.45
C LYS A 321 6.23 14.97 35.47
N ALA A 322 6.04 15.38 34.23
CA ALA A 322 7.13 15.56 33.28
C ALA A 322 7.06 16.97 32.68
N ASN A 323 8.21 17.55 32.36
CA ASN A 323 8.29 18.76 31.57
C ASN A 323 8.76 18.41 30.17
N ILE A 324 8.06 18.90 29.15
CA ILE A 324 8.41 18.76 27.75
C ILE A 324 8.80 20.14 27.24
N HIS A 325 10.09 20.29 26.94
CA HIS A 325 10.65 21.51 26.39
C HIS A 325 10.72 21.42 24.87
N ILE A 326 10.00 22.30 24.18
CA ILE A 326 10.02 22.43 22.71
C ILE A 326 11.11 23.43 22.33
N ASN A 327 12.09 22.99 21.54
CA ASN A 327 13.28 23.81 21.28
C ASN A 327 12.99 24.99 20.35
N GLU A 328 12.07 24.83 19.38
CA GLU A 328 11.87 25.82 18.31
C GLU A 328 11.14 27.07 18.76
N ASP A 329 10.25 26.97 19.75
CA ASP A 329 9.56 28.12 20.35
C ASP A 329 10.01 28.40 21.79
N ASN A 330 10.95 27.62 22.32
CA ASN A 330 11.47 27.71 23.69
C ASN A 330 10.34 27.70 24.73
N SER A 331 9.37 26.79 24.54
CA SER A 331 8.23 26.61 25.45
C SER A 331 8.39 25.36 26.32
N ASP A 332 7.88 25.44 27.55
CA ASP A 332 7.84 24.33 28.52
C ASP A 332 6.39 23.91 28.75
N HIS A 333 6.14 22.61 28.67
CA HIS A 333 4.83 22.00 28.87
C HIS A 333 4.91 20.99 30.01
N GLU A 334 4.32 21.34 31.16
CA GLU A 334 4.19 20.41 32.27
C GLU A 334 3.01 19.46 32.03
N VAL A 335 3.26 18.17 32.10
CA VAL A 335 2.27 17.11 31.96
C VAL A 335 2.17 16.29 33.25
N ASP A 336 0.95 16.01 33.67
CA ASP A 336 0.65 15.08 34.76
C ASP A 336 0.60 13.65 34.20
N ILE A 337 1.54 12.83 34.66
CA ILE A 337 1.70 11.43 34.24
C ILE A 337 1.28 10.46 35.36
N ALA A 338 0.59 10.94 36.41
CA ALA A 338 0.06 10.08 37.45
C ALA A 338 -0.93 9.06 36.88
N GLY A 339 -0.76 7.79 37.28
CA GLY A 339 -1.64 6.70 36.87
C GLY A 339 -1.34 6.09 35.50
N LEU A 340 -0.27 6.53 34.82
CA LEU A 340 0.28 5.76 33.70
C LEU A 340 0.95 4.50 34.26
N GLY A 341 0.68 3.32 33.67
CA GLY A 341 1.12 2.03 34.20
C GLY A 341 2.63 1.83 34.33
N CYS A 342 3.42 2.76 33.78
CA CYS A 342 4.87 2.78 33.81
C CYS A 342 5.48 3.61 34.95
N THR A 343 4.69 4.28 35.80
CA THR A 343 5.25 5.18 36.82
C THR A 343 6.01 4.46 37.92
N ASP A 344 5.64 3.22 38.26
CA ASP A 344 6.16 2.54 39.45
C ASP A 344 7.63 2.11 39.32
N SER A 345 8.12 1.93 38.09
CA SER A 345 9.54 1.61 37.80
C SER A 345 10.40 2.86 37.70
N VAL A 346 9.82 4.01 37.33
CA VAL A 346 10.54 5.28 37.12
C VAL A 346 10.51 6.15 38.39
N TYR A 347 9.47 6.01 39.21
CA TYR A 347 9.27 6.80 40.43
C TYR A 347 9.37 5.95 41.69
N LYS A 348 9.76 6.58 42.79
CA LYS A 348 9.65 6.06 44.15
C LYS A 348 9.20 7.20 45.07
N ASP A 349 8.11 6.97 45.79
CA ASP A 349 7.53 7.96 46.71
C ASP A 349 7.27 9.32 46.04
N GLY A 350 6.81 9.29 44.77
CA GLY A 350 6.55 10.48 43.97
C GLY A 350 7.81 11.20 43.45
N LYS A 351 9.02 10.64 43.61
CA LYS A 351 10.25 11.21 43.05
C LYS A 351 10.83 10.33 41.96
N PRO A 352 11.39 10.88 40.86
CA PRO A 352 12.12 10.09 39.88
C PRO A 352 13.27 9.35 40.57
N GLN A 353 13.44 8.06 40.29
CA GLN A 353 14.54 7.25 40.81
C GLN A 353 15.88 7.67 40.20
N ASP A 354 15.86 8.06 38.92
CA ASP A 354 16.99 8.62 38.17
C ASP A 354 16.56 9.88 37.39
N GLN A 355 17.51 10.77 37.09
CA GLN A 355 17.28 11.85 36.12
C GLN A 355 17.23 11.25 34.71
N VAL A 356 16.04 10.92 34.26
CA VAL A 356 15.80 10.44 32.91
C VAL A 356 15.49 11.64 32.01
N LYS A 357 16.34 11.86 31.01
CA LYS A 357 16.05 12.75 29.88
C LYS A 357 15.72 11.92 28.68
N SER A 358 14.62 12.26 28.02
CA SER A 358 14.23 11.66 26.76
C SER A 358 14.24 12.70 25.66
N LYS A 359 14.47 12.25 24.43
CA LYS A 359 14.42 13.07 23.22
C LYS A 359 13.29 12.56 22.35
N GLY A 360 12.69 13.46 21.57
CA GLY A 360 11.80 13.05 20.49
C GLY A 360 12.52 12.10 19.53
N TYR A 361 11.86 11.00 19.21
CA TYR A 361 12.25 10.12 18.10
C TYR A 361 11.59 10.63 16.81
N GLY A 362 11.86 9.96 15.68
CA GLY A 362 11.10 10.20 14.46
C GLY A 362 9.59 10.09 14.71
N TYR A 363 8.79 10.55 13.75
CA TYR A 363 7.35 10.53 13.89
C TYR A 363 6.82 9.14 14.25
N TYR A 364 5.92 9.09 15.23
CA TYR A 364 5.13 7.91 15.59
C TYR A 364 3.93 7.76 14.67
N MET A 365 3.36 8.88 14.21
CA MET A 365 2.20 8.91 13.32
C MET A 365 2.28 10.12 12.39
N ILE A 366 1.91 9.92 11.13
CA ILE A 366 1.80 10.97 10.10
C ILE A 366 0.44 10.82 9.43
N LEU A 367 -0.31 11.92 9.33
CA LEU A 367 -1.66 11.98 8.78
C LEU A 367 -1.80 13.15 7.81
N ALA A 368 -2.33 12.91 6.62
CA ALA A 368 -2.94 13.99 5.82
C ALA A 368 -4.37 14.23 6.33
N GLN A 369 -4.76 15.48 6.57
CA GLN A 369 -6.08 15.86 7.08
C GLN A 369 -6.60 17.13 6.42
N ASP A 370 -7.78 17.06 5.81
CA ASP A 370 -8.60 18.24 5.49
C ASP A 370 -9.55 18.48 6.67
N LYS A 371 -9.26 19.48 7.49
CA LYS A 371 -9.99 19.70 8.75
C LYS A 371 -11.23 20.57 8.58
N ASN A 372 -11.27 21.39 7.54
CA ASN A 372 -12.28 22.41 7.30
C ASN A 372 -13.09 22.16 6.03
N PHE A 373 -12.80 21.08 5.30
CA PHE A 373 -13.52 20.61 4.10
C PHE A 373 -13.45 21.58 2.95
N ASP A 374 -12.30 22.25 2.82
CA ASP A 374 -12.01 23.11 1.69
C ASP A 374 -11.26 22.40 0.56
N GLY A 375 -10.94 21.11 0.74
CA GLY A 375 -10.19 20.30 -0.20
C GLY A 375 -8.67 20.46 -0.06
N VAL A 376 -8.18 21.28 0.87
CA VAL A 376 -6.76 21.52 1.10
C VAL A 376 -6.32 20.78 2.36
N PHE A 377 -5.37 19.88 2.20
CA PHE A 377 -4.92 19.02 3.30
C PHE A 377 -3.79 19.67 4.08
N GLU A 378 -3.83 19.49 5.39
CA GLU A 378 -2.72 19.72 6.30
C GLU A 378 -1.99 18.39 6.58
N LEU A 379 -0.72 18.47 6.93
CA LEU A 379 0.03 17.32 7.42
C LEU A 379 0.09 17.37 8.95
N TYR A 380 -0.60 16.45 9.61
CA TYR A 380 -0.49 16.25 11.04
C TYR A 380 0.58 15.20 11.33
N CYS A 381 1.53 15.53 12.19
CA CYS A 381 2.55 14.59 12.64
C CYS A 381 2.58 14.53 14.15
N SER A 382 2.73 13.32 14.70
CA SER A 382 2.87 13.08 16.14
C SER A 382 4.19 12.37 16.42
N GLN A 383 4.92 12.85 17.42
CA GLN A 383 6.09 12.20 17.99
C GLN A 383 5.76 11.74 19.40
N ASP A 384 6.30 10.61 19.82
CA ASP A 384 6.15 10.15 21.19
C ASP A 384 7.27 10.70 22.09
N ALA A 385 6.88 11.32 23.20
CA ALA A 385 7.76 11.53 24.32
C ALA A 385 7.76 10.24 25.14
N ARG A 386 8.86 9.48 25.09
CA ARG A 386 8.99 8.21 25.83
C ARG A 386 9.78 8.37 27.12
N GLY A 387 9.50 7.52 28.10
CA GLY A 387 10.21 7.44 29.37
C GLY A 387 11.49 6.61 29.34
N ALA A 388 11.81 6.00 30.49
CA ALA A 388 13.02 5.21 30.69
C ALA A 388 13.00 3.87 29.93
N CYS A 389 11.81 3.33 29.62
CA CYS A 389 11.68 2.19 28.73
C CYS A 389 10.82 2.52 27.49
N GLN A 390 11.05 1.79 26.40
CA GLN A 390 10.38 2.03 25.11
C GLN A 390 8.85 1.87 25.17
N ALA A 391 8.31 1.22 26.20
CA ALA A 391 6.86 1.03 26.39
C ALA A 391 6.16 2.24 27.05
N ASP A 392 6.91 3.27 27.47
CA ASP A 392 6.41 4.33 28.34
C ASP A 392 6.15 5.63 27.57
N VAL A 393 5.19 5.62 26.65
CA VAL A 393 4.76 6.89 26.02
C VAL A 393 4.07 7.73 27.10
N ILE A 394 4.69 8.84 27.48
CA ILE A 394 4.17 9.75 28.52
C ILE A 394 3.34 10.88 27.92
N ALA A 395 3.69 11.31 26.71
CA ALA A 395 2.96 12.31 25.96
C ALA A 395 3.21 12.15 24.46
N PHE A 396 2.34 12.76 23.68
CA PHE A 396 2.53 13.00 22.26
C PHE A 396 2.81 14.47 22.02
N VAL A 397 3.90 14.74 21.30
CA VAL A 397 4.21 16.07 20.79
C VAL A 397 3.72 16.11 19.35
N THR A 398 2.71 16.94 19.10
CA THR A 398 2.00 16.98 17.84
C THR A 398 2.33 18.26 17.09
N SER A 399 2.34 18.17 15.77
CA SER A 399 2.62 19.29 14.88
C SER A 399 1.67 19.24 13.70
N ILE A 400 1.22 20.42 13.27
CA ILE A 400 0.44 20.60 12.05
C ILE A 400 1.30 21.38 11.09
N PHE A 401 1.53 20.86 9.89
CA PHE A 401 2.20 21.55 8.80
C PHE A 401 1.20 21.93 7.73
N THR A 402 1.37 23.14 7.22
CA THR A 402 0.70 23.60 6.00
C THR A 402 1.75 23.94 4.95
N HIS A 403 1.43 23.76 3.68
CA HIS A 403 2.31 24.17 2.61
C HIS A 403 2.13 25.66 2.32
N ARG A 404 3.19 26.46 2.51
CA ARG A 404 3.20 27.91 2.23
C ARG A 404 4.52 28.31 1.60
N ASP A 405 4.47 29.19 0.61
CA ASP A 405 5.66 29.72 -0.06
C ASP A 405 6.62 28.62 -0.60
N GLY A 406 6.06 27.51 -1.07
CA GLY A 406 6.83 26.42 -1.67
C GLY A 406 7.48 25.46 -0.67
N LYS A 407 7.10 25.49 0.61
CA LYS A 407 7.60 24.60 1.65
C LYS A 407 6.53 24.24 2.67
N PHE A 408 6.67 23.08 3.32
CA PHE A 408 5.90 22.78 4.53
C PHE A 408 6.45 23.58 5.71
N ALA A 409 5.55 24.22 6.46
CA ALA A 409 5.88 24.96 7.67
C ALA A 409 4.88 24.60 8.77
N ALA A 410 5.39 24.37 9.97
CA ALA A 410 4.55 24.11 11.13
C ALA A 410 3.73 25.36 11.47
N THR A 411 2.42 25.20 11.59
CA THR A 411 1.48 26.25 11.99
C THR A 411 1.10 26.15 13.46
N SER A 412 1.25 24.98 14.06
CA SER A 412 1.06 24.77 15.50
C SER A 412 1.87 23.59 16.01
N VAL A 413 2.25 23.68 17.28
CA VAL A 413 2.80 22.57 18.07
C VAL A 413 1.93 22.40 19.31
N GLY A 414 1.66 21.16 19.69
CA GLY A 414 0.90 20.82 20.89
C GLY A 414 1.53 19.67 21.66
N VAL A 415 1.19 19.57 22.95
CA VAL A 415 1.60 18.46 23.82
C VAL A 415 0.34 17.85 24.43
N GLU A 416 0.12 16.55 24.21
CA GLU A 416 -1.03 15.81 24.74
C GLU A 416 -0.55 14.64 25.60
N VAL A 417 -1.11 14.48 26.80
CA VAL A 417 -0.76 13.35 27.69
C VAL A 417 -1.35 12.06 27.13
N HIS A 418 -0.54 11.03 26.97
CA HIS A 418 -1.04 9.72 26.57
C HIS A 418 -1.80 9.08 27.73
N ARG A 419 -3.13 9.09 27.69
CA ARG A 419 -3.96 8.37 28.64
C ARG A 419 -4.57 7.16 27.93
N PRO A 420 -4.17 5.92 28.29
CA PRO A 420 -4.84 4.74 27.74
C PRO A 420 -6.34 4.84 28.05
N ALA A 421 -7.18 4.49 27.08
CA ALA A 421 -8.61 4.38 27.33
C ALA A 421 -8.83 3.44 28.54
N LYS A 422 -9.62 3.88 29.53
CA LYS A 422 -9.98 3.02 30.66
C LYS A 422 -10.73 1.81 30.09
N SER A 423 -10.12 0.63 30.20
CA SER A 423 -10.70 -0.66 29.82
C SER A 423 -11.86 -1.04 30.73
#